data_AF-A0A536RGU0-F1
#
_entry.id   AF-A0A536RGU0-F1
#
_cell.length_a   1.000
_cell.length_b   1.000
_cell.length_c   1.000
_cell.angle_alpha   90.00
_cell.angle_beta   90.00
_cell.angle_gamma   90.00
#
_symmetry.space_group_name_H-M   'P 1'
#
loop_
_entity.id
_entity.type
_entity.pdbx_description
1 polymer ?
#
loop_
_entity_poly.entity_id
_entity_poly.type
_entity_poly.pdbx_seq_one_letter_code
_entity_poly.pdbx_strand_id
1 'polypeptide(L)'
;MLTALGVLGAIGLLVVLFLQRGRDGIDLSLGGLLRLYLYLASLAGVIAFAIGVAGIISYVLAAAFGLDVIYGGPRPNIEPAFPVQACPPGTTCPPFPSPITSQFVPAPDDRVRQQADDLVRGVTFVIFGGVFWAAHWWARRALAGVADRASGLHRAYLVLGTAIFGIATIALLPMGIYQALSIAIVPPNQFTFRPGAGDALSGGLAALPLWLGYLWLVQRALRTAPPTSPTVA
;
A
#
# COMPACT_ATOMS: atom_id res chain seq x y z
N MET A 1 3.02 10.72 -1.60
CA MET A 1 4.06 10.61 -2.66
C MET A 1 5.46 10.35 -2.09
N LEU A 2 5.89 11.07 -1.05
CA LEU A 2 7.19 10.86 -0.38
C LEU A 2 7.37 9.45 0.22
N THR A 3 6.31 8.87 0.79
CA THR A 3 6.33 7.49 1.32
C THR A 3 6.50 6.45 0.20
N ALA A 4 5.80 6.60 -0.92
CA ALA A 4 5.96 5.75 -2.09
C ALA A 4 7.37 5.87 -2.70
N LEU A 5 7.90 7.10 -2.80
CA LEU A 5 9.28 7.35 -3.25
C LEU A 5 10.31 6.81 -2.27
N GLY A 6 10.06 6.88 -0.96
CA GLY A 6 10.92 6.33 0.08
C GLY A 6 10.95 4.80 0.07
N VAL A 7 9.80 4.16 -0.14
CA VAL A 7 9.71 2.69 -0.30
C VAL A 7 10.39 2.25 -1.60
N LEU A 8 10.15 2.95 -2.72
CA LEU A 8 10.85 2.68 -3.99
C LEU A 8 12.37 2.93 -3.87
N GLY A 9 12.78 3.96 -3.14
CA GLY A 9 14.18 4.25 -2.85
C GLY A 9 14.86 3.19 -1.98
N ALA A 10 14.17 2.70 -0.94
CA ALA A 10 14.65 1.62 -0.09
C ALA A 10 14.71 0.28 -0.83
N ILE A 11 13.72 -0.02 -1.68
CA ILE A 11 13.74 -1.18 -2.58
C ILE A 11 14.89 -1.07 -3.57
N GLY A 12 15.07 0.10 -4.19
CA GLY A 12 16.18 0.38 -5.10
C GLY A 12 17.54 0.20 -4.42
N LEU A 13 17.71 0.74 -3.21
CA LEU A 13 18.92 0.58 -2.42
C LEU A 13 19.19 -0.89 -2.07
N LEU A 14 18.16 -1.63 -1.63
CA LEU A 14 18.28 -3.05 -1.33
C LEU A 14 18.67 -3.86 -2.57
N VAL A 15 18.04 -3.59 -3.72
CA VAL A 15 18.39 -4.23 -5.00
C VAL A 15 19.83 -3.89 -5.40
N VAL A 16 20.25 -2.64 -5.28
CA VAL A 16 21.61 -2.21 -5.62
C VAL A 16 22.65 -2.85 -4.69
N LEU A 17 22.44 -2.83 -3.38
CA LEU A 17 23.34 -3.47 -2.42
C LEU A 17 23.41 -4.98 -2.63
N PHE A 18 22.32 -5.60 -3.04
CA PHE A 18 22.27 -7.04 -3.33
C PHE A 18 22.99 -7.39 -4.64
N LEU A 19 22.82 -6.59 -5.69
CA LEU A 19 23.55 -6.73 -6.96
C LEU A 19 25.05 -6.50 -6.77
N GLN A 20 25.45 -5.54 -5.93
CA GLN A 20 26.85 -5.27 -5.63
C GLN A 20 27.53 -6.41 -4.88
N ARG A 21 26.80 -7.15 -4.05
CA ARG A 21 27.33 -8.27 -3.26
C ARG A 21 27.42 -9.59 -4.05
N GLY A 22 26.80 -9.67 -5.23
CA GLY A 22 26.70 -10.86 -6.07
C GLY A 22 27.52 -10.83 -7.37
N ARG A 23 28.55 -9.97 -7.47
CA ARG A 23 29.33 -9.70 -8.69
C ARG A 23 29.95 -10.93 -9.37
N ASP A 24 30.04 -12.08 -8.69
CA ASP A 24 30.64 -13.31 -9.25
C ASP A 24 29.62 -14.33 -9.81
N GLY A 25 28.33 -13.99 -9.92
CA GLY A 25 27.30 -15.00 -10.26
C GLY A 25 26.10 -14.54 -11.11
N ILE A 26 26.13 -13.35 -11.72
CA ILE A 26 25.04 -12.91 -12.60
C ILE A 26 25.27 -13.49 -14.00
N ASP A 27 24.53 -14.54 -14.33
CA ASP A 27 24.49 -15.06 -15.69
C ASP A 27 23.76 -14.06 -16.61
N LEU A 28 24.53 -13.35 -17.44
CA LEU A 28 24.04 -12.40 -18.43
C LEU A 28 23.55 -13.08 -19.72
N SER A 29 23.46 -14.42 -19.74
CA SER A 29 22.79 -15.13 -20.82
C SER A 29 21.33 -14.69 -20.96
N LEU A 30 20.77 -14.89 -22.15
CA LEU A 30 19.35 -14.64 -22.43
C LEU A 30 18.44 -15.38 -21.42
N GLY A 31 18.82 -16.60 -21.04
CA GLY A 31 18.09 -17.39 -20.05
C GLY A 31 18.16 -16.80 -18.63
N GLY A 32 19.33 -16.33 -18.21
CA GLY A 32 19.51 -15.65 -16.92
C GLY A 32 18.72 -14.34 -16.84
N LEU A 33 18.77 -13.52 -17.89
CA LEU A 33 18.01 -12.27 -18.00
C LEU A 33 16.49 -12.50 -17.99
N LEU A 34 15.99 -13.50 -18.74
CA LEU A 34 14.58 -13.86 -18.74
C LEU A 34 14.10 -14.27 -17.34
N ARG A 35 14.89 -15.09 -16.63
CA ARG A 35 14.55 -15.51 -15.25
C ARG A 35 14.51 -14.32 -14.31
N LEU A 36 15.50 -13.43 -14.37
CA LEU A 36 15.51 -12.20 -13.58
C LEU A 36 14.25 -11.38 -13.82
N TYR A 37 13.91 -11.13 -15.09
CA TYR A 37 12.67 -10.46 -15.48
C TYR A 37 11.44 -11.13 -14.85
N LEU A 38 11.29 -12.45 -14.98
CA LEU A 38 10.12 -13.16 -14.46
C LEU A 38 10.02 -13.08 -12.93
N TYR A 39 11.13 -13.08 -12.20
CA TYR A 39 11.14 -12.91 -10.75
C TYR A 39 10.74 -11.50 -10.33
N LEU A 40 11.28 -10.47 -10.99
CA LEU A 40 10.93 -9.08 -10.74
C LEU A 40 9.47 -8.80 -11.10
N ALA A 41 9.01 -9.27 -12.27
CA ALA A 41 7.64 -9.11 -12.72
C ALA A 41 6.66 -9.82 -11.78
N SER A 42 6.96 -11.04 -11.33
CA SER A 42 6.12 -11.71 -10.35
C SER A 42 6.05 -10.95 -9.04
N LEU A 43 7.18 -10.42 -8.52
CA LEU A 43 7.17 -9.59 -7.31
C LEU A 43 6.33 -8.32 -7.50
N ALA A 44 6.47 -7.64 -8.63
CA ALA A 44 5.65 -6.48 -8.99
C ALA A 44 4.16 -6.82 -9.03
N GLY A 45 3.80 -8.01 -9.56
CA GLY A 45 2.44 -8.53 -9.52
C GLY A 45 1.91 -8.71 -8.10
N VAL A 46 2.71 -9.27 -7.18
CA VAL A 46 2.32 -9.39 -5.76
C VAL A 46 2.13 -8.02 -5.12
N ILE A 47 3.00 -7.06 -5.41
CA ILE A 47 2.87 -5.67 -4.89
C ILE A 47 1.58 -5.03 -5.40
N ALA A 48 1.30 -5.11 -6.70
CA ALA A 48 0.06 -4.61 -7.29
C ALA A 48 -1.17 -5.28 -6.65
N PHE A 49 -1.13 -6.61 -6.48
CA PHE A 49 -2.17 -7.36 -5.78
C PHE A 49 -2.37 -6.86 -4.34
N ALA A 50 -1.30 -6.65 -3.58
CA ALA A 50 -1.35 -6.17 -2.20
C ALA A 50 -1.96 -4.75 -2.10
N ILE A 51 -1.63 -3.86 -3.03
CA ILE A 51 -2.24 -2.53 -3.14
C ILE A 51 -3.75 -2.67 -3.39
N GLY A 52 -4.15 -3.60 -4.26
CA GLY A 52 -5.55 -3.89 -4.52
C GLY A 52 -6.29 -4.37 -3.28
N VAL A 53 -5.70 -5.33 -2.55
CA VAL A 53 -6.25 -5.85 -1.29
C VAL A 53 -6.40 -4.74 -0.25
N ALA A 54 -5.43 -3.84 -0.14
CA ALA A 54 -5.52 -2.69 0.78
C ALA A 54 -6.69 -1.76 0.43
N GLY A 55 -6.96 -1.48 -0.85
CA GLY A 55 -8.13 -0.71 -1.27
C GLY A 55 -9.45 -1.37 -0.88
N ILE A 56 -9.57 -2.68 -1.09
CA ILE A 56 -10.76 -3.45 -0.69
C ILE A 56 -10.91 -3.46 0.84
N ILE A 57 -9.82 -3.64 1.59
CA ILE A 57 -9.84 -3.57 3.05
C ILE A 57 -10.30 -2.19 3.52
N SER A 58 -9.81 -1.10 2.91
CA SER A 58 -10.26 0.27 3.24
C SER A 58 -11.76 0.42 3.03
N TYR A 59 -12.28 -0.04 1.89
CA TYR A 59 -13.72 -0.04 1.60
C TYR A 59 -14.52 -0.79 2.68
N VAL A 60 -14.11 -2.02 3.01
CA VAL A 60 -14.81 -2.86 4.01
C VAL A 60 -14.74 -2.25 5.39
N LEU A 61 -13.56 -1.76 5.80
CA LEU A 61 -13.40 -1.09 7.09
C LEU A 61 -14.25 0.18 7.16
N ALA A 62 -14.36 0.95 6.09
CA ALA A 62 -15.17 2.16 6.06
C ALA A 62 -16.66 1.83 6.17
N ALA A 63 -17.11 0.75 5.51
CA ALA A 63 -18.47 0.26 5.64
C ALA A 63 -18.79 -0.25 7.06
N ALA A 64 -17.80 -0.85 7.75
CA ALA A 64 -18.00 -1.43 9.08
C ALA A 64 -17.86 -0.40 10.23
N PHE A 65 -16.91 0.52 10.13
CA PHE A 65 -16.51 1.43 11.21
C PHE A 65 -16.83 2.90 10.94
N GLY A 66 -17.31 3.23 9.74
CA GLY A 66 -17.67 4.58 9.33
C GLY A 66 -16.56 5.33 8.59
N LEU A 67 -16.98 6.32 7.79
CA LEU A 67 -16.09 7.13 6.95
C LEU A 67 -15.11 7.98 7.78
N ASP A 68 -15.54 8.48 8.94
CA ASP A 68 -14.69 9.31 9.81
C ASP A 68 -13.48 8.56 10.34
N VAL A 69 -13.63 7.26 10.61
CA VAL A 69 -12.54 6.43 11.15
C VAL A 69 -11.50 6.12 10.08
N ILE A 70 -11.97 5.80 8.87
CA ILE A 70 -11.09 5.32 7.79
C ILE A 70 -10.52 6.46 6.97
N TYR A 71 -11.33 7.48 6.66
CA TYR A 71 -10.92 8.60 5.82
C TYR A 71 -10.60 9.88 6.62
N GLY A 72 -10.88 9.89 7.92
CA GLY A 72 -10.56 11.00 8.81
C GLY A 72 -11.73 11.97 9.00
N GLY A 73 -11.50 12.94 9.89
CA GLY A 73 -12.51 13.92 10.30
C GLY A 73 -12.89 14.92 9.20
N PRO A 74 -13.83 15.85 9.50
CA PRO A 74 -14.33 16.82 8.53
C PRO A 74 -13.17 17.54 7.84
N ARG A 75 -13.11 17.44 6.50
CA ARG A 75 -12.24 18.31 5.73
C ARG A 75 -12.71 19.74 5.99
N PRO A 76 -11.82 20.72 6.23
CA PRO A 76 -12.25 22.09 6.38
C PRO A 76 -13.09 22.44 5.15
N ASN A 77 -14.39 22.63 5.35
CA ASN A 77 -15.23 23.21 4.32
C ASN A 77 -14.58 24.55 4.02
N ILE A 78 -14.10 24.70 2.79
CA ILE A 78 -14.02 26.04 2.19
C ILE A 78 -15.48 26.39 1.93
N GLU A 79 -16.22 26.64 3.01
CA GLU A 79 -17.50 27.32 2.90
C GLU A 79 -17.16 28.59 2.14
N PRO A 80 -17.82 28.90 1.00
CA PRO A 80 -17.67 30.22 0.44
C PRO A 80 -18.00 31.15 1.58
N ALA A 81 -17.01 31.94 2.03
CA ALA A 81 -17.27 33.05 2.91
C ALA A 81 -18.47 33.74 2.28
N PHE A 82 -19.64 33.69 2.93
CA PHE A 82 -20.76 34.51 2.52
C PHE A 82 -20.15 35.87 2.21
N PRO A 83 -20.38 36.46 1.03
CA PRO A 83 -19.81 37.77 0.76
C PRO A 83 -20.32 38.67 1.89
N VAL A 84 -19.44 38.95 2.85
CA VAL A 84 -19.75 39.85 3.95
C VAL A 84 -19.93 41.16 3.24
N GLN A 85 -21.18 41.57 3.08
CA GLN A 85 -21.52 42.76 2.32
C GLN A 85 -20.95 43.94 3.11
N ALA A 86 -19.74 44.37 2.73
CA ALA A 86 -19.05 45.48 3.36
C ALA A 86 -19.75 46.76 2.90
N CYS A 87 -20.78 47.17 3.63
CA CYS A 87 -21.46 48.43 3.37
C CYS A 87 -20.65 49.59 3.98
N PRO A 88 -20.58 50.74 3.28
CA PRO A 88 -19.97 51.94 3.83
C PRO A 88 -20.60 52.37 5.18
N PRO A 89 -19.82 52.97 6.11
CA PRO A 89 -20.35 53.45 7.38
C PRO A 89 -21.53 54.41 7.17
N GLY A 90 -22.62 54.20 7.90
CA GLY A 90 -23.82 55.04 7.82
C GLY A 90 -24.82 54.67 6.72
N THR A 91 -24.61 53.57 6.00
CA THR A 91 -25.59 53.05 5.02
C THR A 91 -26.26 51.78 5.53
N THR A 92 -27.60 51.71 5.42
CA THR A 92 -28.34 50.46 5.64
C THR A 92 -28.15 49.58 4.44
N CYS A 93 -27.50 48.42 4.60
CA CYS A 93 -27.44 47.42 3.54
C CYS A 93 -28.87 47.04 3.12
N PRO A 94 -29.16 46.86 1.83
CA PRO A 94 -30.43 46.27 1.42
C PRO A 94 -30.60 44.93 2.16
N PRO A 95 -31.82 44.61 2.64
CA PRO A 95 -32.05 43.29 3.21
C PRO A 95 -31.61 42.26 2.18
N PHE A 96 -30.84 41.25 2.61
CA PHE A 96 -30.58 40.09 1.76
C PHE A 96 -31.93 39.72 1.12
N PRO A 97 -32.02 39.58 -0.22
CA PRO A 97 -33.17 38.91 -0.78
C PRO A 97 -33.11 37.52 -0.17
N SER A 98 -33.92 37.25 0.87
CA SER A 98 -33.93 35.95 1.51
C SER A 98 -34.17 34.94 0.40
N PRO A 99 -33.19 34.08 0.05
CA PRO A 99 -33.55 32.86 -0.60
C PRO A 99 -34.07 32.00 0.55
N ILE A 100 -35.37 32.09 0.85
CA ILE A 100 -36.02 30.93 1.44
C ILE A 100 -35.76 29.83 0.41
N THR A 101 -34.96 28.85 0.82
CA THR A 101 -34.23 27.89 -0.01
C THR A 101 -32.90 28.37 -0.60
N SER A 102 -32.00 28.96 0.19
CA SER A 102 -30.65 28.37 0.19
C SER A 102 -30.87 26.95 0.71
N GLN A 103 -31.26 26.03 -0.17
CA GLN A 103 -31.02 24.63 0.06
C GLN A 103 -29.54 24.61 0.36
N PHE A 104 -29.19 24.46 1.64
CA PHE A 104 -27.93 23.88 2.03
C PHE A 104 -27.97 22.52 1.35
N VAL A 105 -27.60 22.48 0.07
CA VAL A 105 -27.24 21.25 -0.61
C VAL A 105 -26.01 20.86 0.18
N PRO A 106 -26.11 19.84 1.05
CA PRO A 106 -24.96 19.43 1.83
C PRO A 106 -23.85 19.20 0.81
N ALA A 107 -22.71 19.88 0.98
CA ALA A 107 -21.57 19.66 0.11
C ALA A 107 -21.36 18.14 0.05
N PRO A 108 -21.29 17.52 -1.15
CA PRO A 108 -21.14 16.08 -1.26
C PRO A 108 -19.94 15.63 -0.43
N ASP A 109 -20.13 14.63 0.44
CA ASP A 109 -19.02 14.12 1.23
C ASP A 109 -18.06 13.37 0.31
N ASP A 110 -16.93 14.01 -0.03
CA ASP A 110 -15.88 13.45 -0.87
C ASP A 110 -15.38 12.08 -0.40
N ARG A 111 -15.56 11.73 0.88
CA ARG A 111 -15.16 10.43 1.44
C ARG A 111 -16.00 9.30 0.90
N VAL A 112 -17.27 9.54 0.56
CA VAL A 112 -18.13 8.56 -0.12
C VAL A 112 -17.56 8.25 -1.50
N ARG A 113 -17.10 9.28 -2.22
CA ARG A 113 -16.43 9.11 -3.51
C ARG A 113 -15.11 8.37 -3.36
N GLN A 114 -14.29 8.75 -2.38
CA GLN A 114 -13.03 8.09 -2.08
C GLN A 114 -13.23 6.60 -1.74
N GLN A 115 -14.28 6.25 -0.99
CA GLN A 115 -14.64 4.87 -0.69
C GLN A 115 -14.96 4.06 -1.95
N ALA A 116 -15.74 4.62 -2.87
CA ALA A 116 -16.03 3.98 -4.14
C ALA A 116 -14.77 3.83 -5.01
N ASP A 117 -13.92 4.87 -5.06
CA ASP A 117 -12.66 4.84 -5.79
C ASP A 117 -11.71 3.76 -5.25
N ASP A 118 -11.62 3.60 -3.92
CA ASP A 118 -10.80 2.55 -3.28
C ASP A 118 -11.29 1.14 -3.62
N LEU A 119 -12.60 0.92 -3.71
CA LEU A 119 -13.17 -0.35 -4.12
C LEU A 119 -12.85 -0.65 -5.59
N VAL A 120 -13.15 0.29 -6.48
CA VAL A 120 -12.94 0.12 -7.93
C VAL A 120 -11.46 -0.10 -8.24
N ARG A 121 -10.60 0.74 -7.66
CA ARG A 121 -9.15 0.59 -7.76
C ARG A 121 -8.70 -0.72 -7.14
N GLY A 122 -9.21 -1.05 -5.96
CA GLY A 122 -8.90 -2.28 -5.23
C GLY A 122 -9.14 -3.53 -6.06
N VAL A 123 -10.37 -3.68 -6.58
CA VAL A 123 -10.77 -4.80 -7.44
C VAL A 123 -9.91 -4.85 -8.70
N THR A 124 -9.66 -3.71 -9.35
CA THR A 124 -8.82 -3.64 -10.54
C THR A 124 -7.41 -4.17 -10.26
N PHE A 125 -6.76 -3.67 -9.21
CA PHE A 125 -5.40 -4.08 -8.85
C PHE A 125 -5.31 -5.53 -8.36
N VAL A 126 -6.34 -6.06 -7.69
CA VAL A 126 -6.42 -7.48 -7.32
C VAL A 126 -6.49 -8.36 -8.56
N ILE A 127 -7.37 -8.05 -9.51
CA ILE A 127 -7.55 -8.85 -10.72
C ILE A 127 -6.29 -8.80 -11.59
N PHE A 128 -5.87 -7.59 -11.98
CA PHE A 128 -4.72 -7.45 -12.87
C PHE A 128 -3.41 -7.85 -12.20
N GLY A 129 -3.19 -7.47 -10.93
CA GLY A 129 -2.01 -7.87 -10.17
C GLY A 129 -1.95 -9.38 -9.94
N GLY A 130 -3.09 -10.00 -9.62
CA GLY A 130 -3.21 -11.44 -9.43
C GLY A 130 -2.96 -12.23 -10.72
N VAL A 131 -3.59 -11.83 -11.84
CA VAL A 131 -3.37 -12.45 -13.15
C VAL A 131 -1.91 -12.27 -13.60
N PHE A 132 -1.36 -11.06 -13.46
CA PHE A 132 0.03 -10.79 -13.82
C PHE A 132 1.00 -11.62 -12.98
N TRP A 133 0.79 -11.68 -11.66
CA TRP A 133 1.58 -12.53 -10.78
C TRP A 133 1.48 -14.01 -11.16
N ALA A 134 0.27 -14.51 -11.39
CA ALA A 134 0.02 -15.92 -11.71
C ALA A 134 0.65 -16.32 -13.04
N ALA A 135 0.54 -15.48 -14.07
CA ALA A 135 1.16 -15.71 -15.38
C ALA A 135 2.68 -15.81 -15.27
N HIS A 136 3.32 -14.87 -14.57
CA HIS A 136 4.77 -14.88 -14.38
C HIS A 136 5.22 -16.01 -13.46
N TRP A 137 4.44 -16.33 -12.42
CA TRP A 137 4.72 -17.47 -11.56
C TRP A 137 4.66 -18.80 -12.33
N TRP A 138 3.66 -18.98 -13.20
CA TRP A 138 3.56 -20.15 -14.05
C TRP A 138 4.73 -20.20 -15.04
N ALA A 139 5.04 -19.10 -15.73
CA ALA A 139 6.17 -19.05 -16.66
C ALA A 139 7.49 -19.46 -15.99
N ARG A 140 7.76 -18.98 -14.76
CA ARG A 140 8.92 -19.45 -13.97
C ARG A 140 8.87 -20.94 -13.72
N ARG A 141 7.71 -21.46 -13.31
CA ARG A 141 7.55 -22.88 -12.99
C ARG A 141 7.70 -23.79 -14.22
N ALA A 142 7.31 -23.31 -15.40
CA ALA A 142 7.45 -24.02 -16.66
C ALA A 142 8.90 -24.03 -17.17
N LEU A 143 9.66 -22.96 -16.92
CA LEU A 143 11.05 -22.81 -17.34
C LEU A 143 12.07 -23.35 -16.32
N ALA A 144 11.66 -23.56 -15.06
CA ALA A 144 12.53 -24.00 -13.98
C ALA A 144 12.70 -25.53 -13.94
N GLY A 145 13.91 -26.01 -14.24
CA GLY A 145 14.36 -27.35 -13.85
C GLY A 145 14.64 -27.46 -12.35
N VAL A 146 14.96 -28.66 -11.84
CA VAL A 146 15.21 -28.93 -10.40
C VAL A 146 16.30 -28.01 -9.80
N ALA A 147 17.28 -27.58 -10.59
CA ALA A 147 18.37 -26.69 -10.19
C ALA A 147 17.91 -25.25 -9.83
N ASP A 148 16.74 -24.79 -10.30
CA ASP A 148 16.31 -23.40 -10.13
C ASP A 148 15.86 -23.06 -8.70
N ARG A 149 15.41 -24.07 -7.92
CA ARG A 149 15.04 -23.87 -6.51
C ARG A 149 16.25 -23.67 -5.58
N ALA A 150 17.42 -24.14 -6.00
CA ALA A 150 18.68 -23.94 -5.31
C ALA A 150 19.38 -22.63 -5.72
N SER A 151 18.88 -21.94 -6.76
CA SER A 151 19.47 -20.72 -7.31
C SER A 151 19.44 -19.54 -6.32
N GLY A 152 20.51 -18.75 -6.32
CA GLY A 152 20.60 -17.49 -5.58
C GLY A 152 19.48 -16.50 -5.94
N LEU A 153 18.96 -16.55 -7.17
CA LEU A 153 17.88 -15.68 -7.63
C LEU A 153 16.55 -15.97 -6.92
N HIS A 154 16.25 -17.27 -6.71
CA HIS A 154 15.06 -17.66 -5.95
C HIS A 154 15.15 -17.19 -4.49
N ARG A 155 16.32 -17.36 -3.87
CA ARG A 155 16.58 -16.88 -2.51
C ARG A 155 16.45 -15.36 -2.42
N ALA A 156 17.01 -14.64 -3.38
CA ALA A 156 16.90 -13.18 -3.47
C ALA A 156 15.45 -12.72 -3.56
N TYR A 157 14.65 -13.35 -4.42
CA TYR A 157 13.21 -13.06 -4.53
C TYR A 157 12.47 -13.27 -3.20
N LEU A 158 12.74 -14.38 -2.50
CA LEU A 158 12.10 -14.66 -1.22
C LEU A 158 12.51 -13.64 -0.15
N VAL A 159 13.81 -13.38 0.00
CA VAL A 159 14.34 -12.42 0.99
C VAL A 159 13.84 -11.00 0.70
N LEU A 160 13.84 -10.58 -0.56
CA LEU A 160 13.34 -9.27 -0.97
C LEU A 160 11.84 -9.13 -0.68
N GLY A 161 11.04 -10.15 -1.00
CA GLY A 161 9.62 -10.18 -0.64
C GLY A 161 9.41 -10.09 0.88
N THR A 162 10.14 -10.87 1.67
CA THR A 162 10.10 -10.80 3.14
C THR A 162 10.45 -9.39 3.64
N ALA A 163 11.49 -8.77 3.10
CA ALA A 163 11.92 -7.43 3.52
C ALA A 163 10.87 -6.36 3.18
N ILE A 164 10.37 -6.35 1.94
CA ILE A 164 9.37 -5.35 1.50
C ILE A 164 8.11 -5.42 2.35
N PHE A 165 7.49 -6.61 2.45
CA PHE A 165 6.25 -6.75 3.20
C PHE A 165 6.46 -6.66 4.71
N GLY A 166 7.63 -7.06 5.23
CA GLY A 166 7.98 -6.91 6.64
C GLY A 166 8.13 -5.45 7.05
N ILE A 167 8.88 -4.65 6.28
CA ILE A 167 9.02 -3.20 6.49
C ILE A 167 7.65 -2.52 6.38
N ALA A 168 6.87 -2.85 5.36
CA ALA A 168 5.51 -2.32 5.21
C ALA A 168 4.64 -2.65 6.42
N THR A 169 4.68 -3.88 6.92
CA THR A 169 3.90 -4.29 8.11
C THR A 169 4.32 -3.52 9.35
N ILE A 170 5.62 -3.41 9.63
CA ILE A 170 6.16 -2.72 10.82
C ILE A 170 5.89 -1.20 10.76
N ALA A 171 5.93 -0.60 9.57
CA ALA A 171 5.68 0.82 9.41
C ALA A 171 4.18 1.16 9.45
N LEU A 172 3.35 0.39 8.75
CA LEU A 172 1.95 0.74 8.52
C LEU A 172 1.02 0.21 9.60
N LEU A 173 1.22 -1.02 10.08
CA LEU A 173 0.26 -1.66 10.99
C LEU A 173 0.21 -0.96 12.36
N PRO A 174 1.33 -0.69 13.06
CA PRO A 174 1.30 0.03 14.33
C PRO A 174 0.76 1.45 14.17
N MET A 175 1.10 2.13 13.06
CA MET A 175 0.61 3.47 12.75
C MET A 175 -0.91 3.48 12.55
N GLY A 176 -1.45 2.54 11.76
CA GLY A 176 -2.88 2.41 11.52
C GLY A 176 -3.67 2.05 12.79
N ILE A 177 -3.12 1.17 13.62
CA ILE A 177 -3.70 0.85 14.94
C ILE A 177 -3.73 2.10 15.83
N TYR A 178 -2.62 2.84 15.91
CA TYR A 178 -2.56 4.08 16.67
C TYR A 178 -3.59 5.10 16.17
N GLN A 179 -3.69 5.31 14.86
CA GLN A 179 -4.67 6.22 14.27
C GLN A 179 -6.10 5.82 14.63
N ALA A 180 -6.47 4.54 14.44
CA ALA A 180 -7.81 4.04 14.76
C ALA A 180 -8.14 4.20 16.25
N LEU A 181 -7.21 3.85 17.14
CA LEU A 181 -7.38 4.03 18.59
C LEU A 181 -7.47 5.50 18.97
N SER A 182 -6.69 6.37 18.33
CA SER A 182 -6.76 7.81 18.59
C SER A 182 -8.16 8.34 18.26
N ILE A 183 -8.75 7.90 17.14
CA ILE A 183 -10.09 8.27 16.71
C ILE A 183 -11.15 7.81 17.72
N ALA A 184 -11.01 6.57 18.21
CA ALA A 184 -11.96 5.98 19.15
C ALA A 184 -11.87 6.55 20.58
N ILE A 185 -10.66 6.89 21.04
CA ILE A 185 -10.42 7.19 22.47
C ILE A 185 -10.26 8.68 22.74
N VAL A 186 -9.57 9.41 21.86
CA VAL A 186 -9.19 10.80 22.13
C VAL A 186 -10.27 11.74 21.55
N PRO A 187 -10.90 12.60 22.38
CA PRO A 187 -11.98 13.48 21.95
C PRO A 187 -11.57 14.38 20.77
N PRO A 188 -12.49 14.63 19.82
CA PRO A 188 -12.21 15.50 18.70
C PRO A 188 -12.05 16.96 19.15
N ASN A 189 -11.07 17.65 18.60
CA ASN A 189 -10.96 19.10 18.69
C ASN A 189 -11.39 19.71 17.34
N GLN A 190 -12.37 20.61 17.40
CA GLN A 190 -13.04 21.25 16.26
C GLN A 190 -12.12 22.04 15.31
N PHE A 191 -10.88 22.34 15.72
CA PHE A 191 -9.90 23.08 14.91
C PHE A 191 -8.73 22.24 14.40
N THR A 192 -8.73 20.93 14.62
CA THR A 192 -7.63 20.04 14.21
C THR A 192 -8.09 18.98 13.23
N PHE A 193 -7.50 18.98 12.03
CA PHE A 193 -7.68 17.89 11.09
C PHE A 193 -7.11 16.59 11.68
N ARG A 194 -7.88 15.50 11.52
CA ARG A 194 -7.51 14.18 12.00
C ARG A 194 -7.36 13.22 10.82
N PRO A 195 -6.15 12.70 10.57
CA PRO A 195 -5.95 11.73 9.50
C PRO A 195 -6.73 10.44 9.82
N GLY A 196 -7.37 9.87 8.81
CA GLY A 196 -8.03 8.58 8.91
C GLY A 196 -7.03 7.44 9.06
N ALA A 197 -7.51 6.32 9.60
CA ALA A 197 -6.70 5.12 9.78
C ALA A 197 -6.55 4.28 8.49
N GLY A 198 -7.34 4.57 7.45
CA GLY A 198 -7.53 3.70 6.28
C GLY A 198 -6.25 3.35 5.56
N ASP A 199 -5.46 4.33 5.15
CA ASP A 199 -4.24 4.11 4.36
C ASP A 199 -3.22 3.22 5.08
N ALA A 200 -2.97 3.49 6.37
CA ALA A 200 -1.99 2.75 7.15
C ALA A 200 -2.54 1.40 7.63
N LEU A 201 -3.77 1.36 8.15
CA LEU A 201 -4.36 0.14 8.68
C LEU A 201 -4.61 -0.88 7.56
N SER A 202 -5.21 -0.47 6.46
CA SER A 202 -5.50 -1.38 5.35
C SER A 202 -4.23 -1.90 4.68
N GLY A 203 -3.22 -1.04 4.49
CA GLY A 203 -1.93 -1.41 3.95
C GLY A 203 -1.18 -2.39 4.86
N GLY A 204 -1.19 -2.14 6.17
CA GLY A 204 -0.61 -3.04 7.17
C GLY A 204 -1.30 -4.41 7.20
N LEU A 205 -2.64 -4.43 7.17
CA LEU A 205 -3.43 -5.66 7.14
C LEU A 205 -3.24 -6.45 5.83
N ALA A 206 -3.09 -5.78 4.69
CA ALA A 206 -2.78 -6.43 3.42
C ALA A 206 -1.35 -7.00 3.37
N ALA A 207 -0.38 -6.28 3.94
CA ALA A 207 1.02 -6.67 3.94
C ALA A 207 1.33 -7.83 4.91
N LEU A 208 0.68 -7.87 6.07
CA LEU A 208 0.91 -8.87 7.12
C LEU A 208 0.87 -10.33 6.63
N PRO A 209 -0.21 -10.81 5.97
CA PRO A 209 -0.27 -12.20 5.51
C PRO A 209 0.78 -12.51 4.43
N LEU A 210 1.10 -11.54 3.57
CA LEU A 210 2.15 -11.70 2.56
C LEU A 210 3.53 -11.81 3.21
N TRP A 211 3.83 -10.97 4.19
CA TRP A 211 5.08 -11.05 4.95
C TRP A 211 5.24 -12.41 5.62
N LEU A 212 4.20 -12.88 6.33
CA LEU A 212 4.21 -14.20 6.98
C LEU A 212 4.41 -15.32 5.96
N GLY A 213 3.76 -15.24 4.80
CA GLY A 213 3.91 -16.20 3.70
C GLY A 213 5.35 -16.26 3.17
N TYR A 214 5.95 -15.10 2.85
CA TYR A 214 7.34 -15.03 2.39
C TYR A 214 8.33 -15.49 3.47
N LEU A 215 8.14 -15.07 4.72
CA LEU A 215 8.99 -15.48 5.84
C LEU A 215 8.94 -17.01 6.03
N TRP A 216 7.75 -17.60 5.96
CA TRP A 216 7.59 -19.05 6.03
C TRP A 216 8.32 -19.77 4.88
N LEU A 217 8.24 -19.24 3.65
CA LEU A 217 8.96 -19.78 2.50
C LEU A 217 10.48 -19.71 2.68
N VAL A 218 11.01 -18.60 3.21
CA VAL A 218 12.44 -18.46 3.54
C VAL A 218 12.86 -19.49 4.58
N GLN A 219 12.11 -19.60 5.69
CA GLN A 219 12.40 -20.57 6.74
C GLN A 219 12.38 -22.01 6.22
N ARG A 220 11.41 -22.34 5.37
CA ARG A 220 11.31 -23.65 4.72
C ARG A 220 12.53 -23.92 3.85
N ALA A 221 12.96 -22.95 3.04
CA ALA A 221 14.13 -23.09 2.18
C ALA A 221 15.42 -23.32 2.97
N LEU A 222 15.61 -22.62 4.09
CA LEU A 222 16.76 -22.78 4.97
C LEU A 222 16.82 -24.16 5.63
N ARG A 223 15.67 -24.69 6.09
CA ARG A 223 15.59 -26.03 6.70
C ARG A 223 15.88 -27.16 5.72
N THR A 224 15.66 -26.95 4.43
CA THR A 224 15.90 -27.95 3.38
C THR A 224 17.28 -27.87 2.72
N ALA A 225 18.13 -26.93 3.14
CA ALA A 225 19.47 -26.79 2.58
C ALA A 225 20.39 -27.90 3.12
N PRO A 226 21.09 -28.67 2.26
CA PRO A 226 22.04 -29.67 2.72
C PRO A 226 23.23 -29.02 3.46
N PRO A 227 23.83 -29.71 4.46
CA PRO A 227 24.98 -29.19 5.19
C PRO A 227 26.13 -28.92 4.21
N THR A 228 26.75 -27.75 4.33
CA THR A 228 28.00 -27.44 3.62
C THR A 228 29.09 -28.38 4.12
N SER A 229 29.51 -29.33 3.29
CA SER A 229 30.68 -30.16 3.56
C SER A 229 31.88 -29.24 3.82
N PRO A 230 32.64 -29.43 4.92
CA PRO A 230 33.86 -28.67 5.14
C PRO A 230 34.83 -28.98 4.00
N THR A 231 35.28 -27.93 3.32
CA THR A 231 36.37 -27.98 2.34
C THR A 231 37.60 -28.46 3.09
N VAL A 232 38.00 -29.72 2.88
CA VAL A 232 39.29 -30.22 3.35
C VAL A 232 40.34 -29.56 2.47
N ALA A 233 41.20 -28.76 3.10
CA ALA A 233 42.38 -28.15 2.50
C ALA A 233 43.47 -29.20 2.26
#